data_AF-A0A1A3F2L2-F1
#
_entry.id   AF-A0A1A3F2L2-F1
#
_cell.length_a   1.000
_cell.length_b   1.000
_cell.length_c   1.000
_cell.angle_alpha   90.00
_cell.angle_beta   90.00
_cell.angle_gamma   90.00
#
_symmetry.space_group_name_H-M   'P 1'
#
loop_
_entity.id
_entity.type
_entity.pdbx_description
1 polymer ?
#
loop_
_entity_poly.entity_id
_entity_poly.type
_entity_poly.pdbx_seq_one_letter_code
_entity_poly.pdbx_strand_id
1 'polypeptide(L)'
;MRLIYAAAAVGIAIAVSMGAPPAHADSGVPGYVQCVGGDAKPPPPGVSAETWFPSLHVIDNDIGSGIPSEEVVRRLINMGVKPDDAATRVRCYLANLPH
;
A
#
# COMPACT_ATOMS: atom_id res chain seq x y z
N MET A 1 -25.74 -45.94 -36.04
CA MET A 1 -25.32 -44.57 -36.40
C MET A 1 -25.30 -43.73 -35.13
N ARG A 2 -24.15 -43.12 -34.81
CA ARG A 2 -23.92 -42.31 -33.60
C ARG A 2 -24.42 -40.89 -33.84
N LEU A 3 -25.23 -40.35 -32.93
CA LEU A 3 -25.55 -38.92 -32.90
C LEU A 3 -24.83 -38.30 -31.71
N ILE A 4 -23.79 -37.53 -32.04
CA ILE A 4 -22.98 -36.75 -31.11
C ILE A 4 -23.75 -35.45 -30.87
N TYR A 5 -24.24 -35.23 -29.65
CA TYR A 5 -24.74 -33.93 -29.22
C TYR A 5 -23.62 -33.19 -28.50
N ALA A 6 -22.94 -32.29 -29.20
CA ALA A 6 -21.99 -31.35 -28.62
C ALA A 6 -22.77 -30.16 -28.05
N ALA A 7 -22.89 -30.10 -26.73
CA ALA A 7 -23.42 -28.92 -26.04
C ALA A 7 -22.29 -27.88 -25.95
N ALA A 8 -22.35 -26.84 -26.77
CA ALA A 8 -21.47 -25.68 -26.68
C ALA A 8 -21.92 -24.79 -25.51
N ALA A 9 -21.26 -24.92 -24.36
CA ALA A 9 -21.41 -23.99 -23.26
C ALA A 9 -20.54 -22.76 -23.54
N VAL A 10 -21.15 -21.69 -24.07
CA VAL A 10 -20.52 -20.36 -24.15
C VAL A 10 -20.61 -19.75 -22.75
N GLY A 11 -19.58 -19.99 -21.94
CA GLY A 11 -19.36 -19.27 -20.69
C GLY A 11 -18.87 -17.86 -21.01
N ILE A 12 -19.73 -16.87 -20.84
CA ILE A 12 -19.34 -15.46 -20.87
C ILE A 12 -18.47 -15.21 -19.64
N ALA A 13 -17.15 -15.25 -19.84
CA ALA A 13 -16.21 -14.77 -18.84
C ALA A 13 -16.41 -13.25 -18.74
N ILE A 14 -17.10 -12.82 -17.70
CA ILE A 14 -17.14 -11.42 -17.29
C ILE A 14 -15.73 -11.12 -16.78
N ALA A 15 -14.85 -10.70 -17.69
CA ALA A 15 -13.59 -10.10 -17.32
C ALA A 15 -13.95 -8.76 -16.65
N VAL A 16 -14.21 -8.81 -15.34
CA VAL A 16 -14.15 -7.62 -14.50
C VAL A 16 -12.70 -7.17 -14.61
N SER A 17 -12.47 -6.20 -15.48
CA SER A 17 -11.22 -5.43 -15.51
C SER A 17 -11.17 -4.69 -14.18
N MET A 18 -10.70 -5.40 -13.14
CA MET A 18 -10.19 -4.76 -11.95
C MET A 18 -8.98 -4.00 -12.45
N GLY A 19 -9.14 -2.68 -12.60
CA GLY A 19 -8.13 -1.79 -13.11
C GLY A 19 -6.78 -2.16 -12.50
N ALA A 20 -5.88 -2.63 -13.36
CA ALA A 20 -4.51 -2.85 -12.95
C ALA A 20 -4.01 -1.52 -12.38
N PRO A 21 -3.40 -1.49 -11.18
CA PRO A 21 -2.71 -0.30 -10.73
C PRO A 21 -1.69 0.11 -11.82
N PRO A 22 -1.46 1.42 -12.00
CA PRO A 22 -0.71 1.94 -13.14
C PRO A 22 0.67 1.27 -13.27
N ALA A 23 1.09 1.04 -14.51
CA ALA A 23 2.23 0.19 -14.93
C ALA A 23 3.64 0.69 -14.56
N HIS A 24 3.75 1.57 -13.57
CA HIS A 24 4.95 1.79 -12.77
C HIS A 24 4.44 1.97 -11.35
N ALA A 25 4.34 0.87 -10.58
CA ALA A 25 4.13 1.01 -9.15
C ALA A 25 5.44 1.58 -8.61
N ASP A 26 5.52 2.91 -8.58
CA ASP A 26 6.48 3.62 -7.77
C ASP A 26 6.58 2.88 -6.43
N SER A 27 7.75 2.31 -6.13
CA SER A 27 8.00 1.58 -4.87
C SER A 27 8.82 2.45 -3.92
N GLY A 28 8.94 2.03 -2.66
CA GLY A 28 9.58 2.86 -1.65
C GLY A 28 8.82 4.15 -1.39
N VAL A 29 9.55 5.25 -1.24
CA VAL A 29 9.01 6.53 -0.76
C VAL A 29 7.95 7.12 -1.70
N PRO A 30 8.15 7.17 -3.04
CA PRO A 30 7.12 7.71 -3.94
C PRO A 30 5.82 6.89 -3.90
N GLY A 31 5.92 5.56 -3.85
CA GLY A 31 4.76 4.66 -3.68
C GLY A 31 4.03 4.85 -2.36
N TYR A 32 4.79 4.99 -1.27
CA TYR A 32 4.25 5.31 0.05
C TYR A 32 3.43 6.61 0.02
N VAL A 33 3.99 7.69 -0.53
CA VAL A 33 3.33 9.00 -0.63
C VAL A 33 2.02 8.88 -1.41
N GLN A 34 2.06 8.19 -2.56
CA GLN A 34 0.89 8.00 -3.40
C GLN A 34 -0.19 7.16 -2.71
N CYS A 35 0.21 6.12 -1.96
CA CYS A 35 -0.72 5.27 -1.23
C CYS A 35 -1.40 5.99 -0.05
N VAL A 36 -0.65 6.82 0.69
CA VAL A 36 -1.22 7.61 1.80
C VAL A 36 -2.19 8.66 1.25
N GLY A 37 -1.86 9.29 0.12
CA GLY A 37 -2.72 10.26 -0.56
C GLY A 37 -2.95 11.54 0.24
N GLY A 38 -3.99 12.29 -0.17
CA GLY A 38 -4.34 13.57 0.46
C GLY A 38 -3.28 14.66 0.24
N ASP A 39 -2.90 15.36 1.30
CA ASP A 39 -1.86 16.41 1.28
C ASP A 39 -0.42 15.87 1.35
N ALA A 40 -0.23 14.54 1.36
CA ALA A 40 1.09 13.93 1.32
C ALA A 40 1.76 14.29 -0.01
N LYS A 41 2.80 15.12 0.06
CA LYS A 41 3.63 15.50 -1.09
C LYS A 41 4.91 14.65 -1.08
N PRO A 42 5.52 14.36 -2.24
CA PRO A 42 6.86 13.77 -2.26
C PRO A 42 7.87 14.73 -1.60
N PRO A 43 8.97 14.20 -1.02
CA PRO A 43 10.01 15.03 -0.41
C PRO A 43 10.62 15.99 -1.45
N PRO A 44 10.94 17.24 -1.08
CA PRO A 44 11.72 18.12 -1.94
C PRO A 44 13.07 17.50 -2.32
N PRO A 45 13.66 17.88 -3.48
CA PRO A 45 14.99 17.42 -3.85
C PRO A 45 16.02 17.69 -2.73
N GLY A 46 16.78 16.67 -2.34
CA GLY A 46 17.79 16.74 -1.28
C GLY A 46 17.28 16.53 0.15
N VAL A 47 15.97 16.29 0.33
CA VAL A 47 15.39 15.91 1.64
C VAL A 47 15.11 14.41 1.65
N SER A 48 15.58 13.72 2.70
CA SER A 48 15.30 12.30 2.88
C SER A 48 13.85 12.06 3.31
N ALA A 49 13.32 10.88 3.01
CA ALA A 49 11.93 10.55 3.31
C ALA A 49 11.63 10.47 4.80
N GLU A 50 12.60 10.01 5.60
CA GLU A 50 12.50 9.91 7.05
C GLU A 50 12.38 11.30 7.70
N THR A 51 13.08 12.29 7.12
CA THR A 51 13.01 13.69 7.55
C THR A 51 11.68 14.33 7.14
N TRP A 52 11.21 14.01 5.94
CA TRP A 52 10.00 14.57 5.36
C TRP A 52 8.72 13.99 5.98
N PHE A 53 8.76 12.72 6.40
CA PHE A 53 7.66 12.03 7.08
C PHE A 53 8.14 11.49 8.43
N PRO A 54 7.99 12.25 9.55
CA PRO A 54 8.40 11.79 10.87
C PRO A 54 7.76 10.45 11.27
N SER A 55 6.52 10.20 10.85
CA SER A 55 5.88 8.90 11.07
C SER A 55 6.49 7.77 10.25
N LEU A 56 7.04 8.04 9.07
CA LEU A 56 7.71 7.01 8.26
C LEU A 56 8.99 6.52 8.94
N HIS A 57 9.77 7.42 9.54
CA HIS A 57 10.93 7.04 10.34
C HIS A 57 10.57 6.11 11.51
N VAL A 58 9.48 6.43 12.23
CA VAL A 58 9.00 5.57 13.33
C VAL A 58 8.56 4.21 12.81
N ILE A 59 7.80 4.17 11.71
CA ILE A 59 7.31 2.92 11.13
C ILE A 59 8.49 2.05 10.66
N ASP A 60 9.45 2.63 9.96
CA ASP A 60 10.64 1.92 9.46
C ASP A 60 11.46 1.31 10.60
N ASN A 61 11.80 2.10 11.60
CA ASN A 61 12.54 1.62 12.77
C ASN A 61 11.80 0.51 13.52
N ASP A 62 10.50 0.67 13.75
CA ASP A 62 9.73 -0.28 14.56
C ASP A 62 9.53 -1.60 13.82
N ILE A 63 9.15 -1.53 12.54
CA ILE A 63 9.01 -2.73 11.70
C ILE A 63 10.37 -3.41 11.50
N GLY A 64 11.44 -2.65 11.24
CA GLY A 64 12.80 -3.17 11.13
C GLY A 64 13.34 -3.80 12.43
N SER A 65 12.84 -3.34 13.57
CA SER A 65 13.13 -3.91 14.91
C SER A 65 12.24 -5.12 15.26
N GLY A 66 11.34 -5.54 14.36
CA GLY A 66 10.45 -6.68 14.57
C GLY A 66 9.22 -6.39 15.43
N ILE A 67 8.85 -5.12 15.63
CA ILE A 67 7.61 -4.76 16.32
C ILE A 67 6.41 -5.09 15.40
N PRO A 68 5.37 -5.78 15.91
CA PRO A 68 4.18 -6.10 15.12
C PRO A 68 3.47 -4.85 14.57
N SER A 69 2.96 -4.93 13.35
CA SER A 69 2.34 -3.78 12.67
C SER A 69 1.19 -3.15 13.45
N GLU A 70 0.38 -3.94 14.17
CA GLU A 70 -0.69 -3.42 15.01
C GLU A 70 -0.18 -2.61 16.21
N GLU A 71 1.00 -2.94 16.73
CA GLU A 71 1.64 -2.20 17.81
C GLU A 71 2.21 -0.88 17.31
N VAL A 72 2.77 -0.87 16.09
CA VAL A 72 3.19 0.37 15.42
C VAL A 72 1.99 1.30 15.20
N VAL A 73 0.85 0.78 14.75
CA VAL A 73 -0.40 1.56 14.62
C VAL A 73 -0.80 2.18 15.97
N ARG A 74 -0.79 1.41 17.05
CA ARG A 74 -1.11 1.91 18.41
C ARG A 74 -0.14 2.99 18.85
N ARG A 75 1.16 2.83 18.57
CA ARG A 75 2.17 3.85 18.90
C ARG A 75 1.92 5.16 18.15
N LEU A 76 1.62 5.10 16.84
CA LEU A 76 1.26 6.29 16.06
C LEU A 76 0.05 7.02 16.66
N ILE A 77 -0.98 6.28 17.08
CA ILE A 77 -2.16 6.83 17.75
C ILE A 77 -1.79 7.52 19.06
N ASN A 78 -0.95 6.90 19.89
CA ASN A 78 -0.47 7.48 21.14
C ASN A 78 0.36 8.76 20.93
N MET A 79 0.94 8.95 19.74
CA MET A 79 1.65 10.17 19.35
C MET A 79 0.72 11.24 18.73
N GLY A 80 -0.58 10.99 18.68
CA GLY A 80 -1.59 11.95 18.21
C GLY A 80 -1.95 11.83 16.72
N VAL A 81 -1.48 10.79 16.02
CA VAL A 81 -1.97 10.50 14.66
C VAL A 81 -3.41 9.96 14.75
N LYS A 82 -4.31 10.42 13.89
CA LYS A 82 -5.69 9.90 13.86
C LYS A 82 -5.67 8.38 13.60
N PRO A 83 -6.56 7.58 14.21
CA PRO A 83 -6.56 6.13 14.05
C PRO A 83 -6.57 5.64 12.59
N ASP A 84 -7.42 6.23 11.75
CA ASP A 84 -7.51 5.83 10.33
C ASP A 84 -6.25 6.22 9.54
N ASP A 85 -5.66 7.36 9.87
CA ASP A 85 -4.40 7.83 9.27
C ASP A 85 -3.23 6.93 9.70
N ALA A 86 -3.17 6.54 10.97
CA ALA A 86 -2.15 5.64 11.51
C ALA A 86 -2.20 4.27 10.84
N ALA A 87 -3.39 3.68 10.73
CA ALA A 87 -3.60 2.42 10.04
C ALA A 87 -3.25 2.52 8.54
N THR A 88 -3.65 3.62 7.89
CA THR A 88 -3.34 3.86 6.47
C THR A 88 -1.83 4.00 6.24
N ARG A 89 -1.12 4.75 7.08
CA ARG A 89 0.33 4.93 6.98
C ARG A 89 1.07 3.60 7.12
N VAL A 90 0.72 2.77 8.12
CA VAL A 90 1.37 1.45 8.30
C VAL A 90 1.04 0.51 7.13
N ARG A 91 -0.21 0.45 6.69
CA ARG A 91 -0.60 -0.36 5.52
C ARG A 91 0.16 0.06 4.26
N CYS A 92 0.25 1.36 4.01
CA CYS A 92 0.97 1.89 2.86
C CYS A 92 2.47 1.68 2.94
N TYR A 93 3.04 1.74 4.14
CA TYR A 93 4.44 1.38 4.35
C TYR A 93 4.70 -0.09 4.00
N LEU A 94 3.90 -1.02 4.52
CA LEU A 94 4.05 -2.46 4.25
C LEU A 94 3.87 -2.80 2.76
N ALA A 95 2.94 -2.12 2.09
CA ALA A 95 2.69 -2.30 0.66
C ALA A 95 3.80 -1.73 -0.24
N ASN A 96 4.58 -0.77 0.27
CA ASN A 96 5.62 -0.07 -0.48
C ASN A 96 6.97 -0.13 0.24
N LEU A 97 7.22 -1.21 1.01
CA LEU A 97 8.42 -1.38 1.82
C LEU A 97 9.64 -0.90 1.04
N PRO A 98 10.44 0.03 1.59
CA PRO A 98 11.67 0.43 0.93
C PRO A 98 12.52 -0.82 0.67
N HIS A 99 12.97 -0.98 -0.59
CA HIS A 99 13.93 -2.00 -1.00
C HIS A 99 15.35 -1.45 -0.83
#